data_AF-A0A8S3SW17-F1
#
_entry.id   AF-A0A8S3SW17-F1
#
_cell.length_a   1.000
_cell.length_b   1.000
_cell.length_c   1.000
_cell.angle_alpha   90.00
_cell.angle_beta   90.00
_cell.angle_gamma   90.00
#
_symmetry.space_group_name_H-M   'P 1'
#
loop_
_entity.id
_entity.type
_entity.pdbx_description
1 polymer ?
#
loop_
_entity_poly.entity_id
_entity_poly.type
_entity_poly.pdbx_seq_one_letter_code
_entity_poly.pdbx_strand_id
1 'polypeptide(L)'
;MIKLNVSFYHHEKLECIILGQVGGSDYNTRGGGVNYLCLPNDPENGQHQSYNNIQVYGSEYRLSSSVKPSGWYEYMANMEVPCSVCSKTRRSTVLMIPGQVGGTQYNYRGGGVNYLCLPNDPENGQHQSYDNNQVYGSEYQLSSSMKSSGWSESMADKEVPCAVCYQKHRSTVLMIPGRKTCYKGWIPEYNGYLMSDHNTHFRRDFACVDINAEPMDNKNGNEDGAVFYPLRTKCGSLRCPPYTNEADVLCVVCTK
;
A
#
# COMPACT_ATOMS: atom_id res chain seq x y z
N MET A 1 20.71 -4.82 -16.69
CA MET A 1 19.63 -3.82 -16.57
C MET A 1 18.87 -3.82 -17.89
N ILE A 2 17.68 -4.40 -17.92
CA ILE A 2 16.85 -4.49 -19.15
C ILE A 2 16.06 -3.18 -19.26
N LYS A 3 16.28 -2.40 -20.32
CA LYS A 3 15.49 -1.19 -20.61
C LYS A 3 14.29 -1.58 -21.47
N LEU A 4 13.08 -1.37 -20.96
CA LEU A 4 11.86 -1.54 -21.74
C LEU A 4 11.51 -0.18 -22.37
N ASN A 5 11.59 -0.10 -23.70
CA ASN A 5 11.11 1.07 -24.45
C ASN A 5 9.63 0.89 -24.75
N VAL A 6 8.75 1.39 -23.88
CA VAL A 6 7.31 1.42 -24.15
C VAL A 6 6.99 2.74 -24.84
N SER A 7 6.46 2.67 -26.06
CA SER A 7 6.08 3.85 -26.86
C SER A 7 4.56 4.00 -26.82
N PHE A 8 4.04 5.13 -26.33
CA PHE A 8 2.63 5.50 -26.46
C PHE A 8 2.43 6.43 -27.66
N TYR A 9 1.18 6.66 -28.08
CA TYR A 9 0.74 7.43 -29.26
C TYR A 9 1.16 8.93 -29.30
N HIS A 10 2.01 9.38 -28.37
CA HIS A 10 2.74 10.64 -28.43
C HIS A 10 4.23 10.35 -28.22
N HIS A 11 5.09 10.99 -29.03
CA HIS A 11 6.55 10.80 -29.15
C HIS A 11 7.37 11.12 -27.87
N GLU A 12 6.88 10.79 -26.69
CA GLU A 12 7.64 10.90 -25.44
C GLU A 12 8.18 9.52 -25.03
N LYS A 13 9.49 9.35 -25.11
CA LYS A 13 10.17 8.15 -24.59
C LYS A 13 10.09 8.18 -23.06
N LEU A 14 9.36 7.25 -22.47
CA LEU A 14 9.43 6.96 -21.05
C LEU A 14 10.61 6.03 -20.78
N GLU A 15 11.51 6.43 -19.89
CA GLU A 15 12.51 5.49 -19.35
C GLU A 15 11.83 4.62 -18.30
N CYS A 16 11.56 3.36 -18.66
CA CYS A 16 11.00 2.37 -17.76
C CYS A 16 12.10 1.40 -17.30
N ILE A 17 12.14 1.15 -16.00
CA ILE A 17 13.08 0.22 -15.37
C ILE A 17 12.27 -0.86 -14.66
N ILE A 18 12.64 -2.13 -14.86
CA ILE A 18 12.13 -3.23 -14.04
C ILE A 18 12.79 -3.10 -12.67
N LEU A 19 11.98 -2.92 -11.63
CA LEU A 19 12.46 -2.59 -10.28
C LEU A 19 12.29 -3.75 -9.31
N GLY A 20 11.43 -4.71 -9.65
CA GLY A 20 11.02 -5.72 -8.71
C GLY A 20 10.12 -6.78 -9.29
N GLN A 21 9.46 -7.49 -8.39
CA GLN A 21 8.43 -8.48 -8.69
C GLN A 21 7.07 -8.02 -8.16
N VAL A 22 6.01 -8.53 -8.74
CA VAL A 22 4.65 -8.31 -8.27
C VAL A 22 4.44 -9.12 -6.99
N GLY A 23 3.87 -8.48 -5.97
CA GLY A 23 3.41 -9.14 -4.76
C GLY A 23 2.01 -8.71 -4.38
N GLY A 24 1.46 -9.37 -3.36
CA GLY A 24 0.10 -9.11 -2.87
C GLY A 24 -0.25 -10.00 -1.69
N SER A 25 -1.51 -10.02 -1.32
CA SER A 25 -2.03 -10.93 -0.28
C SER A 25 -2.27 -12.34 -0.83
N ASP A 26 -2.27 -13.32 0.07
CA ASP A 26 -2.56 -14.71 -0.27
C ASP A 26 -3.98 -14.87 -0.84
N TYR A 27 -4.12 -15.72 -1.86
CA TYR A 27 -5.39 -15.86 -2.57
C TYR A 27 -6.49 -16.52 -1.73
N ASN A 28 -6.14 -17.28 -0.67
CA ASN A 28 -7.08 -17.94 0.22
C ASN A 28 -7.49 -17.07 1.42
N THR A 29 -6.83 -15.92 1.66
CA THR A 29 -7.21 -15.03 2.77
C THR A 29 -8.39 -14.14 2.36
N ARG A 30 -9.32 -13.94 3.30
CA ARG A 30 -10.48 -13.05 3.11
C ARG A 30 -10.09 -11.58 3.17
N GLY A 31 -9.06 -11.25 3.96
CA GLY A 31 -8.55 -9.90 4.14
C GLY A 31 -7.13 -9.73 3.60
N GLY A 32 -6.49 -8.62 3.95
CA GLY A 32 -5.28 -8.11 3.31
C GLY A 32 -5.59 -7.15 2.15
N GLY A 33 -4.59 -6.88 1.32
CA GLY A 33 -4.71 -5.91 0.24
C GLY A 33 -5.29 -6.50 -1.05
N VAL A 34 -6.19 -5.77 -1.74
CA VAL A 34 -6.76 -6.17 -3.04
C VAL A 34 -5.84 -5.88 -4.22
N ASN A 35 -4.95 -4.90 -4.09
CA ASN A 35 -4.10 -4.44 -5.20
C ASN A 35 -2.78 -5.20 -5.24
N TYR A 36 -2.28 -5.43 -6.44
CA TYR A 36 -0.91 -5.91 -6.62
C TYR A 36 0.09 -4.79 -6.39
N LEU A 37 1.20 -5.13 -5.74
CA LEU A 37 2.29 -4.24 -5.35
C LEU A 37 3.55 -4.55 -6.15
N CYS A 38 4.35 -3.52 -6.46
CA CYS A 38 5.68 -3.71 -7.04
C CYS A 38 6.73 -3.82 -5.92
N LEU A 39 7.11 -5.04 -5.54
CA LEU A 39 8.07 -5.35 -4.49
C LEU A 39 9.51 -5.30 -5.04
N PRO A 40 10.38 -4.41 -4.54
CA PRO A 40 11.72 -4.16 -5.07
C PRO A 40 12.65 -5.38 -4.99
N ASN A 41 13.63 -5.47 -5.89
CA ASN A 41 14.67 -6.53 -5.84
C ASN A 41 15.75 -6.26 -4.78
N ASP A 42 15.69 -5.13 -4.09
CA ASP A 42 16.64 -4.67 -3.08
C ASP A 42 15.92 -3.98 -1.92
N PRO A 43 15.04 -4.71 -1.21
CA PRO A 43 14.28 -4.17 -0.10
C PRO A 43 15.15 -3.78 1.09
N GLU A 44 14.74 -2.73 1.76
CA GLU A 44 15.13 -2.41 3.12
C GLU A 44 14.13 -3.13 4.04
N ASN A 45 14.58 -4.21 4.70
CA ASN A 45 13.71 -5.00 5.57
C ASN A 45 13.48 -4.28 6.92
N GLY A 46 12.23 -4.23 7.37
CA GLY A 46 11.88 -3.78 8.71
C GLY A 46 12.37 -4.73 9.79
N GLN A 47 12.24 -4.33 11.06
CA GLN A 47 12.50 -5.24 12.17
C GLN A 47 11.32 -6.21 12.32
N HIS A 48 11.59 -7.47 12.66
CA HIS A 48 10.54 -8.39 13.05
C HIS A 48 9.99 -7.98 14.42
N GLN A 49 8.72 -7.57 14.46
CA GLN A 49 7.98 -7.45 15.71
C GLN A 49 7.01 -8.67 15.80
N SER A 50 6.36 -8.95 16.93
CA SER A 50 5.54 -10.18 17.09
C SER A 50 4.07 -9.83 17.38
N TYR A 51 3.27 -9.61 16.34
CA TYR A 51 1.84 -9.24 16.43
C TYR A 51 0.97 -9.89 15.33
N ASN A 52 -0.34 -9.56 15.33
CA ASN A 52 -1.35 -9.94 14.33
C ASN A 52 -1.07 -9.29 12.96
N ASN A 53 0.03 -9.75 12.34
CA ASN A 53 0.59 -9.41 11.04
C ASN A 53 -0.27 -9.83 9.84
N ILE A 54 -0.55 -8.92 8.90
CA ILE A 54 -0.90 -9.32 7.53
C ILE A 54 0.38 -9.72 6.80
N GLN A 55 0.32 -10.74 5.96
CA GLN A 55 1.46 -11.19 5.18
C GLN A 55 1.37 -10.74 3.70
N VAL A 56 2.51 -10.34 3.14
CA VAL A 56 2.71 -10.10 1.71
C VAL A 56 3.53 -11.23 1.10
N TYR A 57 3.09 -11.67 -0.08
CA TYR A 57 3.59 -12.80 -0.84
C TYR A 57 4.02 -12.35 -2.23
N GLY A 58 4.98 -13.05 -2.83
CA GLY A 58 5.31 -12.87 -4.25
C GLY A 58 4.23 -13.49 -5.14
N SER A 59 4.13 -13.00 -6.38
CA SER A 59 3.22 -13.51 -7.40
C SER A 59 3.99 -14.28 -8.47
N GLU A 60 3.43 -15.41 -8.86
CA GLU A 60 3.98 -16.28 -9.91
C GLU A 60 2.98 -16.46 -11.05
N TYR A 61 3.48 -16.70 -12.26
CA TYR A 61 2.63 -17.11 -13.37
C TYR A 61 2.09 -18.52 -13.15
N ARG A 62 0.77 -18.66 -13.02
CA ARG A 62 0.11 -19.96 -12.90
C ARG A 62 -0.54 -20.36 -14.23
N LEU A 63 -0.12 -21.49 -14.79
CA LEU A 63 -0.74 -22.08 -15.97
C LEU A 63 -1.71 -23.19 -15.55
N SER A 64 -2.83 -23.31 -16.26
CA SER A 64 -3.78 -24.40 -16.04
C SER A 64 -3.15 -25.74 -16.42
N SER A 65 -3.28 -26.74 -15.55
CA SER A 65 -2.87 -28.13 -15.83
C SER A 65 -3.64 -28.76 -16.99
N SER A 66 -4.78 -28.16 -17.39
CA SER A 66 -5.63 -28.64 -18.48
C SER A 66 -5.16 -28.19 -19.87
N VAL A 67 -4.21 -27.26 -19.97
CA VAL A 67 -3.68 -26.74 -21.23
C VAL A 67 -2.19 -27.05 -21.25
N LYS A 68 -1.73 -27.90 -22.17
CA LYS A 68 -0.29 -28.04 -22.44
C LYS A 68 0.18 -26.76 -23.13
N PRO A 69 0.92 -25.86 -22.45
CA PRO A 69 1.40 -24.64 -23.07
C PRO A 69 2.46 -25.04 -24.12
N SER A 70 2.39 -24.52 -25.35
CA SER A 70 3.34 -24.88 -26.42
C SER A 70 4.17 -23.68 -26.86
N GLY A 71 5.44 -23.58 -26.48
CA GLY A 71 6.32 -22.46 -26.87
C GLY A 71 6.81 -21.66 -25.67
N TRP A 72 7.04 -20.35 -25.82
CA TRP A 72 7.72 -19.56 -24.78
C TRP A 72 6.96 -19.48 -23.44
N TYR A 73 5.64 -19.74 -23.45
CA TYR A 73 4.80 -19.75 -22.25
C TYR A 73 5.11 -20.93 -21.31
N GLU A 74 5.62 -22.05 -21.83
CA GLU A 74 6.01 -23.21 -21.00
C GLU A 74 7.14 -22.85 -20.03
N TYR A 75 8.04 -21.94 -20.43
CA TYR A 75 9.15 -21.47 -19.60
C TYR A 75 8.73 -20.44 -18.55
N MET A 76 7.53 -19.85 -18.66
CA MET A 76 7.07 -18.81 -17.73
C MET A 76 6.32 -19.36 -16.52
N ALA A 77 5.88 -20.62 -16.54
CA ALA A 77 5.19 -21.23 -15.42
C ALA A 77 6.05 -21.16 -14.14
N ASN A 78 5.45 -20.72 -13.03
CA ASN A 78 6.09 -20.54 -11.72
C ASN A 78 7.24 -19.51 -11.73
N MET A 79 7.38 -18.69 -12.78
CA MET A 79 8.29 -17.54 -12.75
C MET A 79 7.64 -16.37 -12.00
N GLU A 80 8.48 -15.59 -11.32
CA GLU A 80 8.11 -14.31 -10.71
C GLU A 80 7.58 -13.34 -11.78
N VAL A 81 6.48 -12.65 -11.48
CA VAL A 81 5.92 -11.63 -12.37
C VAL A 81 6.69 -10.32 -12.17
N PRO A 82 7.42 -9.77 -13.16
CA PRO A 82 8.19 -8.54 -12.97
C PRO A 82 7.29 -7.29 -12.96
N CYS A 83 7.72 -6.25 -12.25
CA CYS A 83 7.06 -4.93 -12.24
C CYS A 83 8.03 -3.81 -12.59
N SER A 84 7.52 -2.75 -13.24
CA SER A 84 8.31 -1.61 -13.73
C SER A 84 7.68 -0.27 -13.39
N VAL A 85 8.51 0.75 -13.22
CA VAL A 85 8.09 2.15 -13.04
C VAL A 85 8.74 3.01 -14.11
N CYS A 86 8.00 4.00 -14.59
CA CYS A 86 8.42 4.97 -15.60
C CYS A 86 8.28 6.39 -15.07
N SER A 87 9.19 7.32 -15.39
CA SER A 87 9.10 8.68 -14.80
C SER A 87 9.79 9.82 -15.58
N LYS A 88 9.31 11.07 -15.48
CA LYS A 88 9.85 12.32 -16.10
C LYS A 88 9.97 13.47 -15.09
N THR A 89 10.99 14.34 -15.18
CA THR A 89 11.45 15.23 -14.07
C THR A 89 10.98 16.69 -14.16
N ARG A 90 10.50 17.32 -13.07
CA ARG A 90 10.54 18.78 -12.76
C ARG A 90 10.25 19.05 -11.26
N ARG A 91 10.57 20.26 -10.73
CA ARG A 91 10.43 20.66 -9.30
C ARG A 91 9.31 21.70 -9.10
N SER A 92 8.58 21.68 -7.97
CA SER A 92 7.71 22.79 -7.49
C SER A 92 7.21 22.66 -6.03
N THR A 93 6.30 23.58 -5.66
CA THR A 93 5.60 23.87 -4.39
C THR A 93 4.29 23.09 -4.16
N VAL A 94 3.96 22.89 -2.86
CA VAL A 94 2.87 22.03 -2.33
C VAL A 94 1.70 22.88 -1.79
N LEU A 95 0.46 22.48 -2.10
CA LEU A 95 -0.75 22.83 -1.36
C LEU A 95 -1.23 21.58 -0.59
N MET A 96 -1.70 21.74 0.64
CA MET A 96 -2.15 20.64 1.51
C MET A 96 -3.56 20.93 2.03
N ILE A 97 -4.46 19.95 1.91
CA ILE A 97 -5.81 19.97 2.49
C ILE A 97 -5.87 18.84 3.53
N PRO A 98 -5.95 19.13 4.83
CA PRO A 98 -6.01 18.11 5.87
C PRO A 98 -7.39 17.45 5.93
N GLY A 99 -7.42 16.23 6.43
CA GLY A 99 -8.62 15.42 6.54
C GLY A 99 -8.49 14.26 7.51
N GLN A 100 -9.54 13.45 7.56
CA GLN A 100 -9.59 12.19 8.28
C GLN A 100 -9.71 11.03 7.30
N VAL A 101 -9.08 9.90 7.61
CA VAL A 101 -9.27 8.71 6.79
C VAL A 101 -10.62 8.08 7.11
N GLY A 102 -11.39 7.85 6.06
CA GLY A 102 -12.62 7.08 6.12
C GLY A 102 -12.58 5.86 5.21
N GLY A 103 -13.50 4.93 5.44
CA GLY A 103 -13.65 3.73 4.63
C GLY A 103 -14.86 2.91 5.03
N THR A 104 -14.90 1.67 4.59
CA THR A 104 -15.97 0.75 4.99
C THR A 104 -15.57 0.03 6.29
N GLN A 105 -16.55 -0.24 7.17
CA GLN A 105 -16.37 -1.06 8.37
C GLN A 105 -15.65 -2.39 8.07
N TYR A 106 -14.73 -2.80 8.95
CA TYR A 106 -13.85 -3.97 8.77
C TYR A 106 -14.58 -5.28 8.41
N ASN A 107 -15.78 -5.48 8.94
CA ASN A 107 -16.58 -6.70 8.76
C ASN A 107 -17.65 -6.59 7.66
N TYR A 108 -17.66 -5.50 6.88
CA TYR A 108 -18.60 -5.31 5.77
C TYR A 108 -18.01 -5.75 4.44
N ARG A 109 -18.82 -6.51 3.69
CA ARG A 109 -18.45 -7.09 2.38
C ARG A 109 -18.48 -6.09 1.21
N GLY A 110 -19.20 -4.98 1.36
CA GLY A 110 -19.48 -3.99 0.30
C GLY A 110 -18.87 -2.61 0.60
N GLY A 111 -19.49 -1.54 0.07
CA GLY A 111 -19.14 -0.13 0.39
C GLY A 111 -18.00 0.47 -0.46
N GLY A 112 -16.84 -0.17 -0.48
CA GLY A 112 -15.65 0.27 -1.21
C GLY A 112 -14.36 -0.28 -0.58
N VAL A 113 -13.36 -0.59 -1.40
CA VAL A 113 -12.10 -1.22 -0.94
C VAL A 113 -11.02 -0.20 -0.57
N ASN A 114 -11.14 1.00 -1.10
CA ASN A 114 -10.19 2.09 -0.94
C ASN A 114 -10.40 2.86 0.37
N TYR A 115 -9.30 3.36 0.92
CA TYR A 115 -9.33 4.38 1.96
C TYR A 115 -9.59 5.75 1.33
N LEU A 116 -10.44 6.56 1.96
CA LEU A 116 -10.82 7.90 1.52
C LEU A 116 -10.16 8.91 2.43
N CYS A 117 -9.65 10.02 1.88
CA CYS A 117 -9.30 11.18 2.68
C CYS A 117 -10.48 12.16 2.68
N LEU A 118 -11.24 12.18 3.77
CA LEU A 118 -12.41 13.04 3.95
C LEU A 118 -11.96 14.39 4.49
N PRO A 119 -12.37 15.53 3.90
CA PRO A 119 -11.98 16.84 4.39
C PRO A 119 -12.52 17.10 5.81
N ASN A 120 -11.81 17.90 6.59
CA ASN A 120 -12.23 18.28 7.94
C ASN A 120 -13.44 19.24 7.95
N ASP A 121 -13.75 19.86 6.81
CA ASP A 121 -14.86 20.77 6.57
C ASP A 121 -15.83 20.22 5.51
N PRO A 122 -16.53 19.10 5.78
CA PRO A 122 -17.40 18.47 4.78
C PRO A 122 -18.66 19.31 4.48
N GLU A 123 -19.02 19.39 3.21
CA GLU A 123 -20.36 19.81 2.80
C GLU A 123 -21.32 18.60 2.86
N ASN A 124 -22.31 18.65 3.76
CA ASN A 124 -23.23 17.54 3.97
C ASN A 124 -24.44 17.58 3.03
N GLY A 125 -24.75 16.45 2.41
CA GLY A 125 -26.00 16.24 1.69
C GLY A 125 -27.20 16.08 2.63
N GLN A 126 -28.41 16.11 2.07
CA GLN A 126 -29.63 15.83 2.84
C GLN A 126 -29.79 14.33 3.10
N HIS A 127 -30.22 13.97 4.30
CA HIS A 127 -30.59 12.60 4.63
C HIS A 127 -31.75 12.13 3.75
N GLN A 128 -31.59 10.98 3.10
CA GLN A 128 -32.61 10.35 2.27
C GLN A 128 -32.97 8.97 2.82
N SER A 129 -34.26 8.62 2.77
CA SER A 129 -34.80 7.36 3.34
C SER A 129 -34.78 6.21 2.32
N TYR A 130 -33.61 5.80 1.87
CA TYR A 130 -33.38 4.59 1.08
C TYR A 130 -32.10 3.87 1.54
N ASP A 131 -31.92 2.62 1.11
CA ASP A 131 -30.74 1.81 1.47
C ASP A 131 -29.45 2.48 0.99
N ASN A 132 -28.57 2.78 1.93
CA ASN A 132 -27.31 3.48 1.70
C ASN A 132 -26.13 2.65 2.20
N ASN A 133 -25.00 2.75 1.50
CA ASN A 133 -23.72 2.36 2.07
C ASN A 133 -23.24 3.44 3.05
N GLN A 134 -22.47 3.04 4.05
CA GLN A 134 -21.95 3.91 5.09
C GLN A 134 -20.43 4.05 4.95
N VAL A 135 -19.93 5.25 5.21
CA VAL A 135 -18.50 5.52 5.38
C VAL A 135 -18.25 5.73 6.87
N TYR A 136 -17.29 5.00 7.40
CA TYR A 136 -16.85 5.02 8.78
C TYR A 136 -15.50 5.75 8.87
N GLY A 137 -15.18 6.27 10.06
CA GLY A 137 -13.81 6.68 10.38
C GLY A 137 -12.86 5.49 10.37
N SER A 138 -11.58 5.74 10.63
CA SER A 138 -10.60 4.67 10.60
C SER A 138 -9.60 4.71 11.73
N GLU A 139 -9.06 3.55 12.05
CA GLU A 139 -8.24 3.32 13.23
C GLU A 139 -6.95 2.57 12.91
N TYR A 140 -5.89 2.97 13.60
CA TYR A 140 -4.66 2.20 13.70
C TYR A 140 -4.89 0.99 14.61
N GLN A 141 -4.84 -0.21 14.05
CA GLN A 141 -5.04 -1.45 14.79
C GLN A 141 -3.71 -2.09 15.15
N LEU A 142 -3.11 -1.53 16.21
CA LEU A 142 -1.73 -1.79 16.61
C LEU A 142 -1.72 -2.28 18.05
N SER A 143 -0.75 -3.12 18.40
CA SER A 143 -0.64 -3.50 19.81
C SER A 143 -0.21 -2.28 20.63
N SER A 144 -0.69 -2.17 21.87
CA SER A 144 -0.27 -1.14 22.83
C SER A 144 1.24 -1.13 23.12
N SER A 145 1.96 -2.20 22.73
CA SER A 145 3.41 -2.33 22.80
C SER A 145 4.16 -1.88 21.54
N MET A 146 3.45 -1.56 20.45
CA MET A 146 4.04 -1.10 19.19
C MET A 146 4.41 0.37 19.29
N LYS A 147 5.60 0.61 19.86
CA LYS A 147 6.32 1.89 19.72
C LYS A 147 7.30 1.73 18.57
N SER A 148 6.81 1.81 17.34
CA SER A 148 7.72 1.96 16.20
C SER A 148 8.63 3.16 16.48
N SER A 149 9.91 3.03 16.15
CA SER A 149 10.93 4.06 16.40
C SER A 149 10.64 5.30 15.56
N GLY A 150 9.73 6.14 16.06
CA GLY A 150 9.20 7.31 15.33
C GLY A 150 7.88 7.84 15.91
N TRP A 151 7.07 7.01 16.57
CA TRP A 151 5.78 7.46 17.12
C TRP A 151 5.90 7.94 18.56
N SER A 152 5.29 9.09 18.82
CA SER A 152 5.32 9.78 20.12
C SER A 152 4.54 9.04 21.20
N GLU A 153 3.48 8.33 20.81
CA GLU A 153 2.51 7.71 21.73
C GLU A 153 1.99 6.36 21.21
N SER A 154 1.18 5.65 22.00
CA SER A 154 0.49 4.45 21.55
C SER A 154 -0.54 4.83 20.49
N MET A 155 -0.37 4.30 19.29
CA MET A 155 -1.28 4.53 18.18
C MET A 155 -2.46 3.54 18.15
N ALA A 156 -2.53 2.59 19.08
CA ALA A 156 -3.64 1.65 19.18
C ALA A 156 -5.00 2.37 19.31
N ASP A 157 -5.96 1.99 18.47
CA ASP A 157 -7.34 2.49 18.44
C ASP A 157 -7.42 4.01 18.23
N LYS A 158 -6.39 4.59 17.61
CA LYS A 158 -6.34 6.02 17.28
C LYS A 158 -6.85 6.27 15.88
N GLU A 159 -7.59 7.36 15.74
CA GLU A 159 -8.08 7.86 14.46
C GLU A 159 -6.92 8.20 13.51
N VAL A 160 -7.03 7.81 12.24
CA VAL A 160 -6.00 7.99 11.22
C VAL A 160 -6.22 9.32 10.45
N PRO A 161 -5.33 10.33 10.57
CA PRO A 161 -5.42 11.54 9.78
C PRO A 161 -4.91 11.31 8.35
N CYS A 162 -5.29 12.21 7.44
CA CYS A 162 -4.76 12.24 6.08
C CYS A 162 -4.63 13.66 5.56
N ALA A 163 -3.99 13.80 4.41
CA ALA A 163 -4.00 15.03 3.65
C ALA A 163 -4.07 14.75 2.16
N VAL A 164 -4.84 15.57 1.45
CA VAL A 164 -4.77 15.66 -0.01
C VAL A 164 -3.77 16.73 -0.37
N CYS A 165 -2.69 16.33 -1.02
CA CYS A 165 -1.61 17.23 -1.42
C CYS A 165 -1.67 17.49 -2.94
N TYR A 166 -1.65 18.76 -3.34
CA TYR A 166 -1.50 19.15 -4.73
C TYR A 166 -0.08 19.65 -4.98
N GLN A 167 0.54 19.11 -6.04
CA GLN A 167 1.90 19.41 -6.40
C GLN A 167 1.99 19.84 -7.86
N LYS A 168 2.13 21.15 -8.09
CA LYS A 168 1.92 21.81 -9.40
C LYS A 168 2.76 21.24 -10.55
N HIS A 169 3.95 20.70 -10.27
CA HIS A 169 4.86 20.16 -11.28
C HIS A 169 5.37 18.75 -10.95
N ARG A 170 4.71 18.04 -10.03
CA ARG A 170 4.93 16.61 -9.83
C ARG A 170 3.58 15.89 -9.91
N SER A 171 3.21 15.52 -11.13
CA SER A 171 1.88 14.95 -11.42
C SER A 171 1.83 13.45 -11.23
N THR A 172 2.98 12.80 -10.99
CA THR A 172 3.04 11.35 -10.79
C THR A 172 3.40 11.04 -9.35
N VAL A 173 2.59 10.20 -8.71
CA VAL A 173 2.84 9.65 -7.38
C VAL A 173 3.13 8.16 -7.51
N LEU A 174 4.11 7.67 -6.76
CA LEU A 174 4.50 6.28 -6.71
C LEU A 174 4.75 5.86 -5.26
N MET A 175 4.05 4.83 -4.82
CA MET A 175 4.39 4.11 -3.60
C MET A 175 5.33 2.95 -3.94
N ILE A 176 6.49 2.90 -3.29
CA ILE A 176 7.44 1.78 -3.40
C ILE A 176 7.41 1.02 -2.07
N PRO A 177 6.72 -0.13 -1.97
CA PRO A 177 6.79 -1.00 -0.81
C PRO A 177 8.19 -1.62 -0.70
N GLY A 178 8.60 -2.05 0.49
CA GLY A 178 9.91 -2.62 0.78
C GLY A 178 11.09 -1.63 0.79
N ARG A 179 10.89 -0.32 0.66
CA ARG A 179 11.97 0.69 0.65
C ARG A 179 11.57 1.92 1.46
N LYS A 180 12.53 2.58 2.12
CA LYS A 180 12.40 3.94 2.70
C LYS A 180 12.95 5.02 1.77
N THR A 181 13.66 4.62 0.71
CA THR A 181 14.33 5.52 -0.24
C THR A 181 13.79 5.35 -1.66
N CYS A 182 13.52 6.47 -2.32
CA CYS A 182 13.06 6.50 -3.71
C CYS A 182 14.17 6.09 -4.69
N TYR A 183 13.77 5.50 -5.82
CA TYR A 183 14.70 5.25 -6.92
C TYR A 183 15.26 6.54 -7.52
N LYS A 184 16.44 6.44 -8.13
CA LYS A 184 17.12 7.60 -8.75
C LYS A 184 16.18 8.37 -9.69
N GLY A 185 16.10 9.68 -9.47
CA GLY A 185 15.29 10.59 -10.27
C GLY A 185 13.87 10.83 -9.74
N TRP A 186 13.43 10.07 -8.74
CA TRP A 186 12.23 10.35 -7.97
C TRP A 186 12.54 11.18 -6.73
N ILE A 187 11.57 11.96 -6.25
CA ILE A 187 11.71 12.79 -5.06
C ILE A 187 10.91 12.15 -3.93
N PRO A 188 11.51 11.87 -2.76
CA PRO A 188 10.78 11.35 -1.61
C PRO A 188 9.85 12.43 -1.04
N GLU A 189 8.60 12.06 -0.77
CA GLU A 189 7.66 12.86 0.02
C GLU A 189 7.68 12.39 1.47
N TYR A 190 7.47 11.09 1.69
CA TYR A 190 7.56 10.47 3.01
C TYR A 190 7.84 8.96 2.92
N ASN A 191 8.21 8.36 4.05
CA ASN A 191 8.39 6.91 4.18
C ASN A 191 7.77 6.41 5.49
N GLY A 192 7.51 5.11 5.56
CA GLY A 192 7.05 4.45 6.78
C GLY A 192 6.71 3.00 6.57
N TYR A 193 5.54 2.58 7.05
CA TYR A 193 5.11 1.18 7.09
C TYR A 193 3.95 0.94 6.14
N LEU A 194 4.04 -0.17 5.40
CA LEU A 194 2.94 -0.62 4.57
C LEU A 194 1.87 -1.26 5.45
N MET A 195 0.63 -0.82 5.29
CA MET A 195 -0.52 -1.26 6.08
C MET A 195 -1.73 -1.61 5.20
N SER A 196 -2.63 -2.42 5.74
CA SER A 196 -3.90 -2.83 5.13
C SER A 196 -4.83 -3.41 6.21
N ASP A 197 -6.03 -3.86 5.84
CA ASP A 197 -6.97 -4.57 6.72
C ASP A 197 -6.54 -6.02 7.03
N HIS A 198 -6.89 -6.49 8.23
CA HIS A 198 -6.46 -7.77 8.82
C HIS A 198 -6.79 -8.96 7.90
N ASN A 199 -5.99 -10.02 7.94
CA ASN A 199 -6.13 -11.16 7.02
C ASN A 199 -7.45 -11.96 7.16
N THR A 200 -8.15 -11.84 8.30
CA THR A 200 -9.47 -12.46 8.54
C THR A 200 -10.65 -11.56 8.18
N HIS A 201 -10.42 -10.28 7.87
CA HIS A 201 -11.46 -9.31 7.50
C HIS A 201 -11.77 -9.37 6.01
N PHE A 202 -12.42 -8.34 5.44
CA PHE A 202 -12.57 -8.18 4.00
C PHE A 202 -11.41 -7.37 3.42
N ARG A 203 -11.00 -7.69 2.19
CA ARG A 203 -9.82 -7.06 1.58
C ARG A 203 -10.01 -5.55 1.40
N ARG A 204 -8.94 -4.78 1.66
CA ARG A 204 -8.84 -3.32 1.44
C ARG A 204 -7.67 -2.98 0.55
N ASP A 205 -7.43 -1.72 0.25
CA ASP A 205 -6.20 -1.32 -0.44
C ASP A 205 -4.97 -1.39 0.47
N PHE A 206 -3.79 -1.41 -0.13
CA PHE A 206 -2.54 -1.18 0.59
C PHE A 206 -2.27 0.32 0.71
N ALA A 207 -1.87 0.77 1.90
CA ALA A 207 -1.51 2.16 2.17
C ALA A 207 -0.11 2.26 2.78
N CYS A 208 0.65 3.27 2.38
CA CYS A 208 1.90 3.63 3.05
C CYS A 208 1.60 4.65 4.15
N VAL A 209 1.77 4.24 5.40
CA VAL A 209 1.57 5.08 6.59
C VAL A 209 2.92 5.66 7.01
N ASP A 210 2.97 6.97 7.27
CA ASP A 210 4.19 7.70 7.63
C ASP A 210 4.86 7.12 8.90
N ILE A 211 6.20 7.09 8.91
CA ILE A 211 6.99 6.66 10.07
C ILE A 211 6.77 7.57 11.30
N ASN A 212 6.35 8.80 11.07
CA ASN A 212 5.95 9.78 12.09
C ASN A 212 4.44 9.98 12.10
N ALA A 213 3.66 8.96 11.75
CA ALA A 213 2.20 9.01 11.83
C ALA A 213 1.74 9.54 13.21
N GLU A 214 0.79 10.45 13.16
CA GLU A 214 0.17 11.09 14.32
C GLU A 214 -1.29 10.64 14.42
N PRO A 215 -1.89 10.65 15.62
CA PRO A 215 -3.32 10.46 15.76
C PRO A 215 -4.06 11.74 15.36
N MET A 216 -5.29 11.62 14.86
CA MET A 216 -6.10 12.80 14.52
C MET A 216 -6.46 13.62 15.77
N ASP A 217 -6.84 12.96 16.85
CA ASP A 217 -7.05 13.56 18.17
C ASP A 217 -6.68 12.58 19.29
N ASN A 218 -6.85 13.02 20.55
CA ASN A 218 -6.55 12.20 21.72
C ASN A 218 -7.69 11.25 22.11
N LYS A 219 -8.73 11.10 21.30
CA LYS A 219 -9.78 10.11 21.59
C LYS A 219 -9.20 8.71 21.52
N ASN A 220 -9.76 7.88 22.38
CA ASN A 220 -9.51 6.44 22.44
C ASN A 220 -10.90 5.83 22.34
N GLY A 221 -11.21 5.25 21.19
CA GLY A 221 -12.43 4.50 20.96
C GLY A 221 -12.07 3.36 20.02
N ASN A 222 -12.42 2.13 20.38
CA ASN A 222 -12.41 1.04 19.44
C ASN A 222 -13.77 1.02 18.75
N GLU A 223 -13.94 1.86 17.74
CA GLU A 223 -15.16 2.00 16.96
C GLU A 223 -15.17 1.02 15.77
N ASP A 224 -14.03 0.36 15.50
CA ASP A 224 -13.90 -0.73 14.55
C ASP A 224 -14.45 -0.30 13.16
N GLY A 225 -14.03 0.87 12.69
CA GLY A 225 -14.37 1.43 11.39
C GLY A 225 -13.59 0.76 10.25
N ALA A 226 -12.96 1.57 9.40
CA ALA A 226 -11.89 1.06 8.53
C ALA A 226 -10.58 0.93 9.33
N VAL A 227 -9.78 -0.11 9.09
CA VAL A 227 -8.67 -0.43 10.00
C VAL A 227 -7.34 -0.59 9.27
N PHE A 228 -6.25 -0.29 9.98
CA PHE A 228 -4.88 -0.34 9.50
C PHE A 228 -4.02 -1.26 10.36
N TYR A 229 -3.64 -2.41 9.80
CA TYR A 229 -2.68 -3.34 10.38
C TYR A 229 -1.38 -3.31 9.57
N PRO A 230 -0.21 -3.40 10.22
CA PRO A 230 1.07 -3.47 9.53
C PRO A 230 1.22 -4.76 8.74
N LEU A 231 2.04 -4.72 7.69
CA LEU A 231 2.37 -5.89 6.90
C LEU A 231 3.72 -6.48 7.29
N ARG A 232 3.84 -7.80 7.13
CA ARG A 232 5.08 -8.57 7.13
C ARG A 232 5.27 -9.30 5.82
N THR A 233 6.52 -9.61 5.51
CA THR A 233 6.84 -10.49 4.40
C THR A 233 6.62 -11.96 4.78
N LYS A 234 6.22 -12.79 3.81
CA LYS A 234 6.17 -14.24 3.98
C LYS A 234 6.97 -14.93 2.89
N CYS A 235 8.07 -15.56 3.28
CA CYS A 235 8.90 -16.32 2.35
C CYS A 235 8.15 -17.55 1.80
N GLY A 236 8.50 -17.93 0.58
CA GLY A 236 7.81 -18.97 -0.18
C GLY A 236 7.71 -18.49 -1.62
N SER A 237 6.52 -18.04 -2.02
CA SER A 237 6.36 -17.33 -3.30
C SER A 237 7.08 -15.97 -3.31
N LEU A 238 7.28 -15.35 -2.15
CA LEU A 238 8.22 -14.25 -2.01
C LEU A 238 9.63 -14.79 -1.82
N ARG A 239 10.55 -14.35 -2.68
CA ARG A 239 11.94 -14.77 -2.65
C ARG A 239 12.71 -14.17 -1.47
N CYS A 240 13.34 -15.02 -0.68
CA CYS A 240 14.17 -14.64 0.46
C CYS A 240 15.52 -15.36 0.39
N PRO A 241 16.68 -14.67 0.35
CA PRO A 241 16.88 -13.21 0.23
C PRO A 241 16.41 -12.64 -1.13
N PRO A 242 16.22 -11.31 -1.25
CA PRO A 242 16.67 -10.25 -0.34
C PRO A 242 15.67 -9.89 0.77
N TYR A 243 14.41 -10.34 0.66
CA TYR A 243 13.45 -10.20 1.74
C TYR A 243 13.84 -11.10 2.92
N THR A 244 13.49 -10.66 4.12
CA THR A 244 13.72 -11.42 5.36
C THR A 244 12.37 -11.89 5.88
N ASN A 245 12.18 -13.20 6.08
CA ASN A 245 10.90 -13.76 6.53
C ASN A 245 10.36 -13.04 7.77
N GLU A 246 9.06 -12.73 7.75
CA GLU A 246 8.33 -12.05 8.82
C GLU A 246 8.85 -10.61 9.13
N ALA A 247 9.73 -10.04 8.30
CA ALA A 247 10.12 -8.64 8.48
C ALA A 247 8.96 -7.71 8.13
N ASP A 248 8.79 -6.64 8.91
CA ASP A 248 7.82 -5.58 8.61
C ASP A 248 8.11 -4.97 7.24
N VAL A 249 7.05 -4.73 6.46
CA VAL A 249 7.16 -4.17 5.11
C VAL A 249 7.19 -2.65 5.20
N LEU A 250 8.35 -2.08 4.90
CA LEU A 250 8.52 -0.62 4.82
C LEU A 250 7.92 -0.08 3.52
N CYS A 251 7.79 1.22 3.39
CA CYS A 251 7.34 1.86 2.15
C CYS A 251 7.83 3.31 2.06
N VAL A 252 7.88 3.83 0.83
CA VAL A 252 8.16 5.23 0.53
C VAL A 252 7.20 5.73 -0.54
N VAL A 253 6.68 6.93 -0.34
CA VAL A 253 5.90 7.64 -1.35
C VAL A 253 6.81 8.67 -2.03
N CYS A 254 6.84 8.58 -3.35
CA CYS A 254 7.72 9.32 -4.22
C CYS A 254 6.90 10.08 -5.25
N THR A 255 7.38 11.25 -5.67
CA THR A 255 6.76 12.03 -6.73
C THR A 255 7.75 12.41 -7.82
N LYS A 256 7.22 12.77 -9.00
CA LYS A 256 8.01 13.31 -10.10
C LYS A 256 7.26 14.28 -10.99
#